data_AF-G0UWP7-F1
#
_entry.id   AF-G0UWP7-F1
#
_cell.length_a   1.000
_cell.length_b   1.000
_cell.length_c   1.000
_cell.angle_alpha   90.00
_cell.angle_beta   90.00
_cell.angle_gamma   90.00
#
_symmetry.space_group_name_H-M   'P 1'
#
loop_
_entity.id
_entity.type
_entity.pdbx_description
1 polymer ?
#
loop_
_entity_poly.entity_id
_entity_poly.type
_entity_poly.pdbx_seq_one_letter_code
_entity_poly.pdbx_strand_id
1 'polypeptide(L)'
;MVSRRIGRGILAILVAMVVGIRARDINKNEHAKICEALVQTITLWKMVESKEWIPSVGLASALRVAIFGDEGVGLLRDLKETLPEAYVIPGHRGQWCASCNHNEKKHPGKSIPHDIMCLCSTGRCEEPFHYHGWSGCKGYWTEHTLCGKTHEELGHPDGGGWWSKGGPETSQRSTGNLTNYLQISWNQTVWGCMKAAIQNN
;
A
#
# COMPACT_ATOMS: atom_id res chain seq x y z
N MET A 1 -10.68 9.67 -80.47
CA MET A 1 -9.79 9.01 -79.49
C MET A 1 -9.99 9.70 -78.14
N VAL A 2 -10.62 9.01 -77.19
CA VAL A 2 -11.14 9.58 -75.95
C VAL A 2 -10.06 9.53 -74.86
N SER A 3 -9.67 10.72 -74.39
CA SER A 3 -8.77 10.92 -73.25
C SER A 3 -9.52 10.61 -71.95
N ARG A 4 -9.13 9.55 -71.23
CA ARG A 4 -9.67 9.22 -69.91
C ARG A 4 -8.82 9.88 -68.83
N ARG A 5 -9.39 10.92 -68.21
CA ARG A 5 -8.86 11.60 -67.02
C ARG A 5 -8.87 10.62 -65.84
N ILE A 6 -7.71 10.46 -65.19
CA ILE A 6 -7.57 9.72 -63.93
C ILE A 6 -8.20 10.58 -62.82
N GLY A 7 -9.36 10.16 -62.33
CA GLY A 7 -10.07 10.80 -61.23
C GLY A 7 -9.26 10.66 -59.94
N ARG A 8 -9.00 11.80 -59.29
CA ARG A 8 -8.43 11.90 -57.95
C ARG A 8 -9.42 11.33 -56.92
N GLY A 9 -9.34 10.03 -56.66
CA GLY A 9 -10.02 9.40 -55.53
C GLY A 9 -9.26 9.71 -54.25
N ILE A 10 -9.88 10.45 -53.34
CA ILE A 10 -9.35 10.73 -52.00
C ILE A 10 -9.37 9.41 -51.21
N LEU A 11 -8.19 8.85 -50.94
CA LEU A 11 -8.02 7.71 -50.05
C LEU A 11 -8.22 8.19 -48.61
N ALA A 12 -9.42 8.04 -48.06
CA ALA A 12 -9.67 8.33 -46.65
C ALA A 12 -9.07 7.21 -45.79
N ILE A 13 -7.89 7.46 -45.22
CA ILE A 13 -7.28 6.59 -44.22
C ILE A 13 -8.02 6.80 -42.90
N LEU A 14 -8.87 5.85 -42.52
CA LEU A 14 -9.42 5.76 -41.17
C LEU A 14 -8.30 5.32 -40.22
N VAL A 15 -7.68 6.28 -39.54
CA VAL A 15 -6.81 6.00 -38.40
C VAL A 15 -7.70 5.77 -37.18
N ALA A 16 -7.94 4.51 -36.85
CA ALA A 16 -8.54 4.15 -35.57
C ALA A 16 -7.51 4.47 -34.47
N MET A 17 -7.74 5.55 -33.71
CA MET A 17 -6.98 5.80 -32.48
C MET A 17 -7.39 4.77 -31.45
N VAL A 18 -6.57 3.74 -31.27
CA VAL A 18 -6.64 2.89 -30.07
C VAL A 18 -6.12 3.74 -28.91
N VAL A 19 -7.00 4.44 -28.23
CA VAL A 19 -6.70 5.03 -26.92
C VAL A 19 -6.62 3.85 -25.96
N GLY A 20 -5.42 3.29 -25.82
CA GLY A 20 -5.16 2.31 -24.78
C GLY A 20 -5.30 2.99 -23.43
N ILE A 21 -6.45 2.81 -22.78
CA ILE A 21 -6.61 3.07 -21.34
C ILE A 21 -5.60 2.14 -20.66
N ARG A 22 -4.44 2.67 -20.26
CA ARG A 22 -3.43 1.87 -19.57
C ARG A 22 -3.93 1.63 -18.16
N ALA A 23 -4.45 0.42 -17.91
CA ALA A 23 -4.56 -0.11 -16.56
C ALA A 23 -3.24 0.14 -15.81
N ARG A 24 -3.35 0.72 -14.61
CA ARG A 24 -2.18 1.14 -13.83
C ARG A 24 -2.12 0.30 -12.56
N ASP A 25 -1.13 -0.58 -12.52
CA ASP A 25 -0.77 -1.31 -11.31
C ASP A 25 0.18 -0.46 -10.47
N ILE A 26 -0.36 0.21 -9.46
CA ILE A 26 0.38 1.13 -8.60
C ILE A 26 1.00 0.32 -7.45
N ASN A 27 2.31 0.46 -7.25
CA ASN A 27 3.06 -0.18 -6.16
C ASN A 27 3.03 -1.72 -6.13
N LYS A 28 2.58 -2.40 -7.20
CA LYS A 28 2.49 -3.87 -7.24
C LYS A 28 3.84 -4.54 -7.08
N ASN A 29 4.85 -4.07 -7.81
CA ASN A 29 6.19 -4.66 -7.77
C ASN A 29 6.90 -4.34 -6.46
N GLU A 30 6.71 -3.12 -5.95
CA GLU A 30 7.24 -2.63 -4.69
C GLU A 30 6.65 -3.43 -3.54
N HIS A 31 5.32 -3.63 -3.53
CA HIS A 31 4.63 -4.50 -2.57
C HIS A 31 5.17 -5.92 -2.62
N ALA A 32 5.33 -6.52 -3.80
CA ALA A 32 5.88 -7.87 -3.92
C ALA A 32 7.28 -8.01 -3.29
N LYS A 33 8.17 -7.04 -3.55
CA LYS A 33 9.54 -7.05 -3.00
C LYS A 33 9.56 -6.88 -1.48
N ILE A 34 8.80 -5.91 -0.96
CA ILE A 34 8.76 -5.67 0.49
C ILE A 34 8.03 -6.81 1.23
N CYS A 35 7.06 -7.45 0.58
CA CYS A 35 6.39 -8.65 1.05
C CYS A 35 7.35 -9.83 1.16
N GLU A 36 8.17 -10.07 0.13
CA GLU A 36 9.21 -11.08 0.15
C GLU A 36 10.23 -10.82 1.28
N ALA A 37 10.67 -9.57 1.43
CA ALA A 37 11.57 -9.18 2.52
C ALA A 37 10.94 -9.45 3.89
N LEU A 38 9.65 -9.15 4.09
CA LEU A 38 8.93 -9.47 5.32
C LEU A 38 8.90 -10.97 5.60
N VAL A 39 8.59 -11.78 4.59
CA VAL A 39 8.55 -13.25 4.70
C VAL A 39 9.91 -13.81 5.10
N GLN A 40 10.99 -13.35 4.46
CA GLN A 40 12.36 -13.76 4.78
C GLN A 40 12.74 -13.33 6.21
N THR A 41 12.39 -12.12 6.62
CA THR A 41 12.67 -11.59 7.96
C THR A 41 11.96 -12.42 9.03
N ILE A 42 10.68 -12.75 8.82
CA ILE A 42 9.91 -13.62 9.73
C ILE A 42 10.52 -15.03 9.79
N THR A 43 10.94 -15.58 8.65
CA THR A 43 11.57 -16.91 8.58
C THR A 43 12.87 -16.95 9.38
N LEU A 44 13.73 -15.95 9.22
CA LEU A 44 14.96 -15.83 10.00
C LEU A 44 14.65 -15.69 11.49
N TRP A 45 13.69 -14.84 11.87
CA TRP A 45 13.31 -14.65 13.26
C TRP A 45 12.74 -15.92 13.90
N LYS A 46 12.01 -16.76 13.13
CA LYS A 46 11.54 -18.07 13.58
C LYS A 46 12.69 -19.02 13.91
N MET A 47 13.78 -19.01 13.13
CA MET A 47 14.99 -19.79 13.44
C MET A 47 15.68 -19.30 14.73
N VAL A 48 15.60 -18.01 15.01
CA VAL A 48 16.08 -17.43 16.28
C VAL A 48 15.22 -17.90 17.45
N GLU A 49 13.89 -17.79 17.36
CA GLU A 49 12.97 -18.19 18.43
C GLU A 49 13.04 -19.69 18.74
N SER A 50 13.20 -20.53 17.70
CA SER A 50 13.35 -21.99 17.83
C SER A 50 14.75 -22.44 18.26
N LYS A 51 15.72 -21.52 18.35
CA LYS A 51 17.14 -21.79 18.63
C LYS A 51 17.85 -22.61 17.56
N GLU A 52 17.29 -22.71 16.37
CA GLU A 52 17.95 -23.32 15.20
C GLU A 52 19.13 -22.47 14.72
N TRP A 53 19.09 -21.16 14.96
CA TRP A 53 20.15 -20.23 14.60
C TRP A 53 20.35 -19.14 15.67
N ILE A 54 21.62 -18.82 15.96
CA ILE A 54 21.99 -17.79 16.92
C ILE A 54 22.71 -16.65 16.17
N PRO A 55 21.99 -15.58 15.78
CA PRO A 55 22.59 -14.41 15.14
C PRO A 55 23.42 -13.58 16.14
N SER A 56 24.18 -12.62 15.59
CA SER A 56 24.73 -11.54 16.42
C SER A 56 23.61 -10.73 17.07
N VAL A 57 23.91 -10.09 18.21
CA VAL A 57 22.94 -9.24 18.93
C VAL A 57 22.38 -8.14 18.03
N GLY A 58 23.23 -7.53 17.18
CA GLY A 58 22.81 -6.51 16.23
C GLY A 58 21.84 -7.03 15.17
N LEU A 59 22.08 -8.22 14.62
CA LEU A 59 21.19 -8.83 13.63
C LEU A 59 19.87 -9.30 14.26
N ALA A 60 19.90 -9.86 15.47
CA ALA A 60 18.68 -10.18 16.22
C ALA A 60 17.82 -8.93 16.43
N SER A 61 18.44 -7.82 16.84
CA SER A 61 17.75 -6.54 17.05
C SER A 61 17.16 -6.01 15.73
N ALA A 62 17.93 -6.03 14.64
CA ALA A 62 17.48 -5.57 13.33
C ALA A 62 16.26 -6.36 12.82
N LEU A 63 16.27 -7.70 12.95
CA LEU A 63 15.13 -8.54 12.59
C LEU A 63 13.88 -8.19 13.40
N ARG A 64 14.03 -7.95 14.72
CA ARG A 64 12.90 -7.55 15.57
C ARG A 64 12.33 -6.20 15.17
N VAL A 65 13.17 -5.20 14.99
CA VAL A 65 12.73 -3.85 14.58
C VAL A 65 12.04 -3.93 13.22
N ALA A 66 12.59 -4.70 12.28
CA ALA A 66 11.99 -4.87 10.95
C ALA A 66 10.59 -5.49 11.00
N ILE A 67 10.31 -6.40 11.93
CA ILE A 67 8.98 -7.05 12.07
C ILE A 67 8.03 -6.20 12.93
N PHE A 68 8.46 -5.84 14.14
CA PHE A 68 7.59 -5.30 15.19
C PHE A 68 7.65 -3.77 15.29
N GLY A 69 8.72 -3.14 14.79
CA GLY A 69 8.94 -1.71 14.88
C GLY A 69 9.46 -1.23 16.23
N ASP A 70 9.86 -2.13 17.11
CA ASP A 70 10.50 -1.82 18.38
C ASP A 70 11.65 -2.79 18.67
N GLU A 71 12.50 -2.38 19.62
CA GLU A 71 13.60 -3.20 20.15
C GLU A 71 13.15 -4.09 21.33
N GLY A 72 11.84 -4.15 21.59
CA GLY A 72 11.25 -4.85 22.73
C GLY A 72 11.15 -6.37 22.52
N VAL A 73 10.44 -7.02 23.44
CA VAL A 73 10.22 -8.47 23.41
C VAL A 73 9.07 -8.82 22.46
N GLY A 74 9.23 -8.55 21.16
CA GLY A 74 8.29 -9.01 20.14
C GLY A 74 8.40 -10.54 19.95
N LEU A 75 7.25 -11.22 19.85
CA LEU A 75 7.14 -12.65 19.55
C LEU A 75 6.29 -12.86 18.29
N LEU A 76 6.60 -13.88 17.49
CA LEU A 76 5.80 -14.17 16.28
C LEU A 76 4.33 -14.44 16.57
N ARG A 77 4.00 -15.02 17.74
CA ARG A 77 2.61 -15.25 18.16
C ARG A 77 1.79 -13.97 18.35
N ASP A 78 2.46 -12.83 18.48
CA ASP A 78 1.83 -11.52 18.64
C ASP A 78 1.44 -10.91 17.29
N LEU A 79 1.94 -11.46 16.17
CA LEU A 79 1.47 -11.13 14.83
C LEU A 79 0.06 -11.68 14.62
N LYS A 80 -0.88 -10.79 14.29
CA LYS A 80 -2.30 -11.13 14.18
C LYS A 80 -2.88 -10.62 12.87
N GLU A 81 -3.95 -11.30 12.43
CA GLU A 81 -4.83 -10.82 11.36
C GLU A 81 -5.52 -9.50 11.76
N THR A 82 -5.74 -9.27 13.06
CA THR A 82 -6.32 -8.02 13.54
C THR A 82 -5.35 -6.86 13.35
N LEU A 83 -5.88 -5.71 12.90
CA LEU A 83 -5.15 -4.46 12.76
C LEU A 83 -4.50 -4.08 14.10
N PRO A 84 -3.21 -3.70 14.12
CA PRO A 84 -2.55 -3.28 15.35
C PRO A 84 -3.24 -2.08 16.00
N GLU A 85 -3.29 -2.05 17.34
CA GLU A 85 -4.00 -1.02 18.11
C GLU A 85 -3.59 0.41 17.73
N ALA A 86 -2.32 0.63 17.40
CA ALA A 86 -1.82 1.93 16.94
C ALA A 86 -2.55 2.48 15.70
N TYR A 87 -3.12 1.62 14.85
CA TYR A 87 -3.87 2.00 13.66
C TYR A 87 -5.38 2.10 13.89
N VAL A 88 -5.89 1.78 15.09
CA VAL A 88 -7.30 1.99 15.44
C VAL A 88 -7.61 3.49 15.50
N ILE A 89 -6.68 4.27 16.04
CA ILE A 89 -6.69 5.73 16.05
C ILE A 89 -5.40 6.23 15.39
N PRO A 90 -5.30 6.15 14.05
CA PRO A 90 -4.06 6.41 13.34
C PRO A 90 -3.73 7.91 13.38
N GLY A 91 -2.43 8.22 13.44
CA GLY A 91 -1.92 9.58 13.29
C GLY A 91 -2.06 10.12 11.87
N HIS A 92 -1.52 11.32 11.65
CA HIS A 92 -1.52 11.96 10.34
C HIS A 92 -0.71 11.15 9.34
N ARG A 93 -1.32 10.74 8.21
CA ARG A 93 -0.63 9.90 7.22
C ARG A 93 0.67 10.52 6.72
N GLY A 94 0.68 11.82 6.41
CA GLY A 94 1.90 12.49 5.97
C GLY A 94 3.01 12.50 7.03
N GLN A 95 2.67 12.46 8.33
CA GLN A 95 3.68 12.37 9.39
C GLN A 95 4.23 10.95 9.45
N TRP A 96 3.32 9.96 9.48
CA TRP A 96 3.68 8.55 9.59
C TRP A 96 4.33 7.96 8.34
N CYS A 97 3.98 8.44 7.15
CA CYS A 97 4.33 7.82 5.87
C CYS A 97 5.15 8.70 4.92
N ALA A 98 5.26 10.01 5.19
CA ALA A 98 6.03 10.91 4.32
C ALA A 98 7.14 11.67 5.06
N SER A 99 7.03 11.87 6.37
CA SER A 99 8.08 12.51 7.13
C SER A 99 9.15 11.49 7.53
N CYS A 100 10.42 11.79 7.25
CA CYS A 100 11.56 11.02 7.76
C CYS A 100 11.94 11.46 9.18
N ASN A 101 10.97 11.95 9.97
CA ASN A 101 11.22 12.35 11.34
C ASN A 101 11.32 11.12 12.23
N HIS A 102 12.53 10.58 12.36
CA HIS A 102 12.81 9.36 13.13
C HIS A 102 12.53 9.48 14.64
N ASN A 103 12.23 10.69 15.14
CA ASN A 103 11.79 10.91 16.51
C ASN A 103 10.30 10.59 16.71
N GLU A 104 9.53 10.41 15.63
CA GLU A 104 8.13 10.02 15.72
C GLU A 104 7.99 8.52 16.01
N LYS A 105 6.95 8.15 16.76
CA LYS A 105 6.68 6.73 17.06
C LYS A 105 6.44 5.88 15.81
N LYS A 106 6.04 6.51 14.71
CA LYS A 106 5.73 5.90 13.42
C LYS A 106 6.29 6.81 12.32
N HIS A 107 7.12 6.24 11.47
CA HIS A 107 7.77 6.88 10.35
C HIS A 107 8.10 5.81 9.30
N PRO A 108 8.32 6.19 8.03
CA PRO A 108 8.81 5.26 7.01
C PRO A 108 10.13 4.60 7.46
N GLY A 109 10.25 3.30 7.25
CA GLY A 109 11.38 2.49 7.68
C GLY A 109 11.33 2.05 9.15
N LYS A 110 10.26 2.35 9.89
CA LYS A 110 10.12 1.91 11.29
C LYS A 110 9.97 0.39 11.40
N SER A 111 9.18 -0.19 10.53
CA SER A 111 9.06 -1.64 10.35
C SER A 111 8.52 -1.94 8.97
N ILE A 112 8.80 -3.14 8.46
CA ILE A 112 8.32 -3.58 7.15
C ILE A 112 6.79 -3.59 7.09
N PRO A 113 6.04 -4.08 8.11
CA PRO A 113 4.58 -3.96 8.13
C PRO A 113 4.06 -2.52 8.06
N HIS A 114 4.75 -1.58 8.70
CA HIS A 114 4.39 -0.17 8.66
C HIS A 114 4.57 0.41 7.25
N ASP A 115 5.68 0.06 6.59
CA ASP A 115 5.98 0.50 5.23
C ASP A 115 4.96 -0.03 4.22
N ILE A 116 4.55 -1.30 4.36
CA ILE A 116 3.47 -1.87 3.54
C ILE A 116 2.16 -1.10 3.75
N MET A 117 1.79 -0.79 5.00
CA MET A 117 0.59 0.02 5.28
C MET A 117 0.67 1.41 4.62
N CYS A 118 1.82 2.07 4.69
CA CYS A 118 2.04 3.36 4.05
C CYS A 118 1.99 3.30 2.52
N LEU A 119 2.44 2.19 1.93
CA LEU A 119 2.49 1.98 0.49
C LEU A 119 1.12 1.57 -0.09
N CYS A 120 0.36 0.76 0.65
CA CYS A 120 -0.78 0.01 0.11
C CYS A 120 -2.14 0.35 0.72
N SER A 121 -2.21 1.29 1.69
CA SER A 121 -3.50 1.81 2.14
C SER A 121 -3.97 2.94 1.24
N THR A 122 -5.27 3.03 0.98
CA THR A 122 -5.83 4.12 0.18
C THR A 122 -5.72 5.47 0.87
N GLY A 123 -5.53 6.54 0.09
CA GLY A 123 -5.38 7.92 0.57
C GLY A 123 -6.71 8.66 0.68
N ARG A 124 -6.65 10.00 0.73
CA ARG A 124 -7.87 10.83 0.71
C ARG A 124 -8.69 10.51 -0.55
N CYS A 125 -10.00 10.32 -0.40
CA CYS A 125 -10.88 9.94 -1.51
C CYS A 125 -10.42 8.69 -2.24
N GLU A 126 -9.99 7.70 -1.48
CA GLU A 126 -9.59 6.41 -2.01
C GLU A 126 -8.49 6.52 -3.09
N GLU A 127 -7.61 7.53 -2.99
CA GLU A 127 -6.44 7.60 -3.87
C GLU A 127 -5.65 6.28 -3.79
N PRO A 128 -5.16 5.75 -4.92
CA PRO A 128 -5.09 6.37 -6.25
C PRO A 128 -6.24 5.99 -7.22
N PHE A 129 -7.36 5.50 -6.70
CA PHE A 129 -8.49 5.07 -7.53
C PHE A 129 -9.32 6.24 -8.07
N HIS A 130 -9.29 7.40 -7.42
CA HIS A 130 -10.06 8.58 -7.85
C HIS A 130 -9.20 9.60 -8.60
N TYR A 131 -9.85 10.40 -9.45
CA TYR A 131 -9.29 11.66 -9.93
C TYR A 131 -9.98 12.85 -9.25
N HIS A 132 -9.24 13.96 -9.14
CA HIS A 132 -9.73 15.17 -8.50
C HIS A 132 -10.28 16.15 -9.52
N GLY A 133 -11.46 16.71 -9.22
CA GLY A 133 -11.98 17.89 -9.89
C GLY A 133 -11.98 19.10 -8.96
N TRP A 134 -12.31 20.27 -9.51
CA TRP A 134 -12.42 21.52 -8.74
C TRP A 134 -13.36 21.44 -7.52
N SER A 135 -14.42 20.62 -7.61
CA SER A 135 -15.44 20.47 -6.56
C SER A 135 -15.23 19.26 -5.64
N GLY A 136 -14.05 18.65 -5.66
CA GLY A 136 -13.73 17.45 -4.87
C GLY A 136 -13.51 16.20 -5.72
N CYS A 137 -13.74 15.05 -5.11
CA CYS A 137 -13.38 13.75 -5.66
C CYS A 137 -14.44 13.29 -6.66
N LYS A 138 -14.02 12.94 -7.87
CA LYS A 138 -14.93 12.69 -9.00
C LYS A 138 -14.53 11.42 -9.72
N GLY A 139 -15.50 10.52 -9.91
CA GLY A 139 -15.32 9.29 -10.66
C GLY A 139 -14.19 8.42 -10.11
N TYR A 140 -14.05 7.21 -10.62
CA TYR A 140 -12.95 6.33 -10.24
C TYR A 140 -12.46 5.53 -11.44
N TRP A 141 -11.17 5.23 -11.42
CA TRP A 141 -10.48 4.39 -12.39
C TRP A 141 -10.66 2.93 -11.97
N THR A 142 -11.61 2.24 -12.60
CA THR A 142 -11.87 0.80 -12.38
C THR A 142 -10.68 -0.08 -12.74
N GLU A 143 -9.80 0.41 -13.61
CA GLU A 143 -8.65 -0.31 -14.15
C GLU A 143 -7.37 -0.11 -13.35
N HIS A 144 -7.40 0.71 -12.30
CA HIS A 144 -6.26 0.86 -11.40
C HIS A 144 -6.26 -0.25 -10.36
N THR A 145 -5.07 -0.68 -9.98
CA THR A 145 -4.86 -1.49 -8.77
C THR A 145 -3.84 -0.80 -7.86
N LEU A 146 -3.95 -1.03 -6.55
CA LEU A 146 -2.98 -0.59 -5.55
C LEU A 146 -2.40 -1.84 -4.89
N CYS A 147 -1.08 -2.02 -5.00
CA CYS A 147 -0.38 -3.21 -4.53
C CYS A 147 -0.98 -4.51 -5.11
N GLY A 148 -1.44 -4.45 -6.37
CA GLY A 148 -2.09 -5.57 -7.04
C GLY A 148 -3.52 -5.85 -6.59
N LYS A 149 -4.12 -4.98 -5.77
CA LYS A 149 -5.50 -5.08 -5.29
C LYS A 149 -6.41 -4.09 -6.00
N THR A 150 -7.59 -4.55 -6.38
CA THR A 150 -8.62 -3.67 -6.97
C THR A 150 -9.19 -2.75 -5.90
N HIS A 151 -9.94 -1.75 -6.36
CA HIS A 151 -10.66 -0.84 -5.47
C HIS A 151 -11.63 -1.62 -4.56
N GLU A 152 -12.33 -2.61 -5.13
CA GLU A 152 -13.29 -3.47 -4.42
C GLU A 152 -12.63 -4.31 -3.32
N GLU A 153 -11.43 -4.84 -3.60
CA GLU A 153 -10.68 -5.62 -2.62
C GLU A 153 -10.19 -4.78 -1.43
N LEU A 154 -9.92 -3.48 -1.64
CA LEU A 154 -9.48 -2.55 -0.59
C LEU A 154 -10.64 -1.82 0.12
N GLY A 155 -11.88 -2.09 -0.30
CA GLY A 155 -13.11 -1.54 0.27
C GLY A 155 -13.48 -0.18 -0.31
N HIS A 156 -14.78 0.02 -0.56
CA HIS A 156 -15.39 1.26 -1.10
C HIS A 156 -16.20 2.01 -0.05
N PRO A 157 -15.60 2.87 0.78
CA PRO A 157 -16.36 3.88 1.50
C PRO A 157 -16.45 5.18 0.70
N ASP A 158 -17.67 5.62 0.34
CA ASP A 158 -17.97 6.94 -0.24
C ASP A 158 -17.09 8.09 0.35
N GLY A 159 -15.92 8.35 -0.26
CA GLY A 159 -14.97 9.38 0.16
C GLY A 159 -14.00 9.04 1.31
N GLY A 160 -13.77 7.77 1.64
CA GLY A 160 -12.89 7.31 2.73
C GLY A 160 -11.42 7.09 2.35
N GLY A 161 -10.62 6.66 3.33
CA GLY A 161 -9.18 6.37 3.20
C GLY A 161 -8.33 7.05 4.28
N TRP A 162 -7.02 6.81 4.27
CA TRP A 162 -6.11 7.32 5.31
C TRP A 162 -5.59 8.72 4.95
N TRP A 163 -6.16 9.73 5.61
CA TRP A 163 -5.77 11.13 5.43
C TRP A 163 -6.18 11.99 6.63
N SER A 164 -5.68 13.22 6.67
CA SER A 164 -5.97 14.21 7.72
C SER A 164 -6.44 15.54 7.14
N LYS A 165 -7.34 16.23 7.85
CA LYS A 165 -7.70 17.63 7.56
C LYS A 165 -6.70 18.57 8.23
N GLY A 166 -6.13 19.52 7.48
CA GLY A 166 -5.15 20.48 7.99
C GLY A 166 -3.70 20.11 7.66
N GLY A 167 -2.78 21.06 7.84
CA GLY A 167 -1.35 20.84 7.61
C GLY A 167 -0.69 20.09 8.78
N PRO A 168 0.59 19.70 8.65
CA PRO A 168 1.32 18.96 9.70
C PRO A 168 1.33 19.65 11.07
N GLU A 169 1.23 20.98 11.09
CA GLU A 169 1.23 21.81 12.30
C GLU A 169 -0.10 21.77 13.06
N THR A 170 -1.21 21.50 12.36
CA THR A 170 -2.51 21.30 12.97
C THR A 170 -2.73 19.80 13.12
N SER A 171 -2.42 19.27 14.30
CA SER A 171 -2.54 17.84 14.66
C SER A 171 -3.99 17.34 14.72
N GLN A 172 -4.79 17.62 13.69
CA GLN A 172 -6.10 17.00 13.58
C GLN A 172 -5.87 15.52 13.26
N ARG A 173 -6.44 14.68 14.13
CA ARG A 173 -6.54 13.23 13.92
C ARG A 173 -7.05 12.97 12.50
N SER A 174 -6.59 11.87 11.92
CA SER A 174 -7.15 11.40 10.66
C SER A 174 -8.68 11.38 10.74
N THR A 175 -9.37 11.86 9.71
CA THR A 175 -10.83 12.03 9.74
C THR A 175 -11.53 10.96 8.91
N GLY A 176 -12.39 10.13 9.52
CA GLY A 176 -13.19 9.11 8.83
C GLY A 176 -13.51 7.89 9.70
N ASN A 177 -14.30 6.93 9.19
CA ASN A 177 -14.48 5.61 9.80
C ASN A 177 -13.26 4.73 9.52
N LEU A 178 -12.12 5.07 10.17
CA LEU A 178 -10.81 4.64 9.65
C LEU A 178 -10.42 3.20 9.97
N THR A 179 -10.92 2.68 11.08
CA THR A 179 -10.53 1.37 11.58
C THR A 179 -10.94 0.27 10.60
N ASN A 180 -12.10 0.38 9.98
CA ASN A 180 -12.60 -0.63 9.05
C ASN A 180 -11.77 -0.70 7.75
N TYR A 181 -11.36 0.42 7.15
CA TYR A 181 -10.60 0.37 5.90
C TYR A 181 -9.11 0.04 6.13
N LEU A 182 -8.51 0.52 7.22
CA LEU A 182 -7.14 0.13 7.56
C LEU A 182 -7.08 -1.36 7.87
N GLN A 183 -8.13 -1.92 8.50
CA GLN A 183 -8.25 -3.36 8.70
C GLN A 183 -8.31 -4.11 7.35
N ILE A 184 -9.05 -3.61 6.36
CA ILE A 184 -9.06 -4.22 5.01
C ILE A 184 -7.67 -4.14 4.38
N SER A 185 -7.04 -2.96 4.39
CA SER A 185 -5.70 -2.76 3.83
C SER A 185 -4.68 -3.67 4.52
N TRP A 186 -4.70 -3.73 5.86
CA TRP A 186 -3.87 -4.63 6.66
C TRP A 186 -4.06 -6.08 6.26
N ASN A 187 -5.31 -6.55 6.17
CA ASN A 187 -5.62 -7.92 5.80
C ASN A 187 -5.13 -8.29 4.41
N GLN A 188 -5.41 -7.43 3.43
CA GLN A 188 -5.12 -7.69 2.02
C GLN A 188 -3.64 -7.57 1.68
N THR A 189 -2.89 -6.73 2.39
CA THR A 189 -1.53 -6.32 1.96
C THR A 189 -0.45 -6.76 2.94
N VAL A 190 -0.66 -6.62 4.26
CA VAL A 190 0.34 -6.98 5.26
C VAL A 190 0.13 -8.41 5.75
N TRP A 191 -1.07 -8.71 6.25
CA TRP A 191 -1.38 -10.04 6.74
C TRP A 191 -1.33 -11.08 5.63
N GLY A 192 -1.74 -10.72 4.41
CA GLY A 192 -1.54 -11.55 3.21
C GLY A 192 -0.08 -12.01 3.04
N CYS A 193 0.89 -11.16 3.32
CA CYS A 193 2.32 -11.52 3.31
C CYS A 193 2.70 -12.41 4.50
N MET A 194 2.32 -12.00 5.71
CA MET A 194 2.73 -12.67 6.94
C MET A 194 2.14 -14.08 7.08
N LYS A 195 0.87 -14.26 6.68
CA LYS A 195 0.15 -15.53 6.80
C LYS A 195 0.91 -16.66 6.09
N ALA A 196 1.50 -16.42 4.92
CA ALA A 196 2.32 -17.39 4.24
C ALA A 196 3.57 -17.80 5.06
N ALA A 197 4.27 -16.85 5.67
CA ALA A 197 5.44 -17.13 6.50
C ALA A 197 5.10 -17.86 7.81
N ILE A 198 3.94 -17.55 8.39
CA ILE A 198 3.49 -18.11 9.67
C ILE A 198 2.90 -19.52 9.48
N GLN A 199 2.19 -19.77 8.37
CA GLN A 199 1.45 -21.01 8.11
C GLN A 199 2.24 -22.10 7.37
N ASN A 200 3.39 -21.79 6.74
CA ASN A 200 4.24 -22.79 6.08
C ASN A 200 5.03 -23.65 7.11
N ASN A 201 4.30 -24.47 7.88
CA ASN A 201 4.75 -25.60 8.69
C ASN A 201 3.58 -26.60 8.83
#